data_AF-A0A1G6JQE8-F1
#
_entry.id   AF-A0A1G6JQE8-F1
#
_cell.length_a   1.000
_cell.length_b   1.000
_cell.length_c   1.000
_cell.angle_alpha   90.00
_cell.angle_beta   90.00
_cell.angle_gamma   90.00
#
_symmetry.space_group_name_H-M   'P 1'
#
loop_
_entity.id
_entity.type
_entity.pdbx_description
1 polymer ?
#
loop_
_entity_poly.entity_id
_entity_poly.type
_entity_poly.pdbx_seq_one_letter_code
_entity_poly.pdbx_strand_id
1 'polypeptide(L)' 'MSIKIGDKNKIKNSNIGHQYNASAPNVNKSFAERHPILISFLVSSVVAFIFLFSFWKESVEWIEKLF' A
#
# COMPACT_ATOMS: atom_id res chain seq x y z
N MET A 1 41.24 14.07 23.15
CA MET A 1 39.81 14.32 23.48
C MET A 1 39.27 13.04 24.13
N SER A 2 38.89 13.04 25.41
CA SER A 2 38.27 11.87 26.05
C SER A 2 36.78 12.10 26.21
N ILE A 3 35.96 11.25 25.60
CA ILE A 3 34.51 11.26 25.82
C ILE A 3 34.23 10.34 27.02
N LYS A 4 33.80 10.92 28.15
CA LYS A 4 33.33 10.15 29.31
C LYS A 4 31.82 10.01 29.23
N ILE A 5 31.34 8.81 28.91
CA ILE A 5 29.91 8.47 28.93
C ILE A 5 29.66 7.55 30.13
N GLY A 6 28.86 8.04 31.08
CA GLY A 6 28.39 7.28 32.24
C GLY A 6 29.38 7.24 33.40
N ASP A 7 29.16 8.09 34.40
CA ASP A 7 29.57 7.77 35.77
C ASP A 7 28.32 7.33 36.53
N LYS A 8 28.23 6.04 36.83
CA LYS A 8 27.11 5.35 37.54
C LYS A 8 25.69 5.45 36.94
N ASN A 9 25.49 6.07 35.78
CA ASN A 9 24.18 6.11 35.13
C ASN A 9 23.89 4.85 34.32
N LYS A 10 22.73 4.21 34.58
CA LYS A 10 22.23 3.10 33.75
C LYS A 10 21.57 3.68 32.50
N ILE A 11 22.29 3.64 31.37
CA ILE A 11 21.72 3.98 30.06
C ILE A 11 20.85 2.79 29.63
N LYS A 12 19.54 3.01 29.57
CA LYS A 12 18.57 2.04 29.06
C LYS A 12 17.82 2.65 27.90
N ASN A 13 17.64 1.88 26.83
CA ASN A 13 16.88 2.27 25.64
C ASN A 13 17.40 3.54 24.93
N SER A 14 18.72 3.66 24.78
CA SER A 14 19.34 4.80 24.07
C SER A 14 20.10 4.31 22.85
N ASN A 15 19.92 5.01 21.73
CA ASN A 15 20.67 4.80 20.50
C ASN A 15 21.86 5.76 20.49
N ILE A 16 23.08 5.25 20.69
CA ILE A 16 24.31 6.06 20.74
C ILE A 16 25.17 5.66 19.55
N GLY A 17 25.24 6.56 18.56
CA GLY A 17 25.96 6.40 17.30
C GLY A 17 25.05 6.51 16.09
N HIS A 18 25.64 6.66 14.90
CA HIS A 18 24.94 6.42 13.64
C HIS A 18 24.78 4.91 13.46
N GLN A 19 23.78 4.30 14.10
CA GLN A 19 23.37 2.94 13.77
C GLN A 19 22.77 2.95 12.36
N TYR A 20 23.62 2.71 11.35
CA TYR A 20 23.23 2.47 9.95
C TYR A 20 22.64 1.06 9.77
N ASN A 21 21.76 0.67 10.70
CA ASN A 21 20.90 -0.50 10.60
C ASN A 21 19.48 -0.04 10.91
N ALA A 22 19.04 1.01 10.21
CA ALA A 22 17.61 1.26 10.10
C ALA A 22 17.04 0.04 9.37
N SER A 23 16.43 -0.88 10.11
CA SER A 23 15.59 -1.91 9.52
C SER A 23 14.69 -1.20 8.51
N ALA A 24 14.71 -1.68 7.26
CA ALA A 24 13.88 -1.11 6.19
C ALA A 24 12.49 -0.88 6.78
N PRO A 25 11.89 0.32 6.59
CA PRO A 25 10.58 0.61 7.15
C PRO A 25 9.67 -0.57 6.83
N ASN A 26 9.04 -1.13 7.84
CA ASN A 26 8.07 -2.21 7.66
C ASN A 26 6.84 -1.59 6.97
N VAL A 27 6.99 -1.35 5.66
CA VAL A 27 5.92 -0.96 4.79
C VAL A 27 5.09 -2.21 4.62
N ASN A 28 4.12 -2.37 5.52
CA ASN A 28 3.12 -3.39 5.41
C ASN A 28 2.36 -3.17 4.10
N LYS A 29 2.75 -3.90 3.05
CA LYS A 29 2.04 -3.91 1.76
C LYS A 29 0.57 -4.18 2.00
N SER A 30 -0.30 -3.40 1.36
CA SER A 30 -1.74 -3.61 1.38
C SER A 30 -2.09 -4.98 0.82
N PHE A 31 -3.24 -5.53 1.21
CA PHE A 31 -3.73 -6.81 0.71
C PHE A 31 -3.78 -6.84 -0.84
N ALA A 32 -4.12 -5.71 -1.45
CA ALA A 32 -4.15 -5.59 -2.90
C ALA A 32 -2.77 -5.72 -3.56
N GLU A 33 -1.73 -5.17 -2.93
CA GLU A 33 -0.35 -5.28 -3.40
C GLU A 33 0.23 -6.67 -3.17
N ARG A 34 -0.24 -7.38 -2.14
CA ARG A 34 0.17 -8.76 -1.83
C ARG A 34 -0.47 -9.77 -2.77
N HIS A 35 -1.70 -9.52 -3.21
CA HIS A 35 -2.49 -10.46 -4.01
C HIS A 35 -3.11 -9.81 -5.25
N PRO A 36 -2.29 -9.35 -6.21
CA PRO A 36 -2.78 -8.64 -7.39
C PRO A 36 -3.76 -9.49 -8.20
N ILE A 37 -3.53 -10.81 -8.32
CA ILE A 37 -4.39 -11.73 -9.09
C ILE A 37 -5.80 -11.81 -8.48
N LEU A 38 -5.92 -11.90 -7.16
CA LEU A 38 -7.22 -11.96 -6.47
C LEU A 38 -8.00 -10.66 -6.65
N ILE A 39 -7.31 -9.51 -6.58
CA ILE A 39 -7.95 -8.22 -6.86
C ILE A 39 -8.37 -8.13 -8.32
N SER A 40 -7.52 -8.51 -9.27
CA SER A 40 -7.86 -8.52 -10.69
C SER A 40 -9.08 -9.40 -10.97
N PHE A 41 -9.16 -10.58 -10.34
CA PHE A 41 -10.32 -11.47 -10.46
C PHE A 41 -11.59 -10.83 -9.89
N LEU A 42 -11.51 -10.23 -8.70
CA LEU A 42 -12.65 -9.57 -8.06
C LEU A 42 -13.16 -8.39 -8.88
N VAL A 43 -12.26 -7.53 -9.37
CA VAL A 43 -12.59 -6.40 -10.24
C VAL A 43 -13.22 -6.91 -11.54
N SER A 44 -12.65 -7.93 -12.17
CA SER A 44 -13.22 -8.53 -13.39
C SER A 44 -14.63 -9.07 -13.15
N SER A 45 -14.87 -9.73 -12.02
CA SER A 45 -16.19 -10.25 -11.65
C SER A 45 -17.22 -9.13 -11.47
N VAL A 46 -16.83 -8.05 -10.78
CA VAL A 46 -17.67 -6.86 -10.60
C VAL A 46 -18.00 -6.22 -11.95
N VAL A 47 -17.01 -6.01 -12.82
CA VAL A 47 -17.23 -5.43 -14.15
C VAL A 47 -18.16 -6.29 -14.99
N ALA A 48 -17.94 -7.61 -15.02
CA ALA A 48 -18.83 -8.54 -15.73
C ALA A 48 -20.27 -8.48 -15.19
N PHE A 49 -20.43 -8.38 -13.87
CA PHE A 49 -21.74 -8.22 -13.25
C PHE A 49 -22.43 -6.91 -13.64
N ILE A 50 -21.70 -5.79 -13.66
CA ILE A 50 -22.23 -4.49 -14.11
C ILE A 50 -22.70 -4.58 -15.57
N PHE A 51 -21.96 -5.30 -16.43
CA PHE A 51 -22.34 -5.51 -17.84
C PHE A 51 -23.64 -6.30 -18.06
N LEU A 52 -24.12 -7.06 -17.08
CA LEU A 52 -25.36 -7.86 -17.22
C LEU A 52 -26.64 -7.04 -17.19
N PHE A 53 -26.60 -5.80 -16.71
CA PHE A 53 -27.80 -5.00 -16.53
C PHE A 53 -28.24 -4.30 -17.81
N SER A 54 -29.53 -3.98 -17.93
CA SER A 54 -30.09 -3.32 -19.12
C SER A 54 -29.78 -1.79 -19.20
N PHE A 55 -29.14 -1.21 -18.17
CA PHE A 55 -28.88 0.23 -18.11
C PHE A 55 -27.80 0.73 -19.08
N TRP A 56 -27.09 -0.16 -19.78
CA TRP A 56 -26.06 0.21 -20.73
C TRP A 56 -26.58 0.93 -21.97
N LYS A 57 -27.88 0.82 -22.29
CA LYS A 57 -28.45 1.43 -23.49
C LYS A 57 -28.20 2.94 -23.56
N GLU A 58 -28.45 3.65 -22.47
CA GLU A 58 -28.20 5.10 -22.39
C GLU A 58 -26.70 5.43 -22.44
N SER A 59 -25.85 4.57 -21.86
CA SER A 59 -24.39 4.74 -21.87
C SER A 59 -23.81 4.54 -23.28
N VAL A 60 -24.30 3.54 -24.01
CA VAL A 60 -23.91 3.26 -25.40
C VAL A 60 -24.37 4.38 -26.32
N GLU A 61 -25.64 4.81 -26.21
CA GLU A 61 -26.17 5.92 -27.02
C GLU A 61 -25.41 7.24 -26.77
N TRP A 62 -24.92 7.46 -25.54
CA TRP A 62 -24.06 8.59 -25.22
C TRP A 62 -22.67 8.49 -25.87
N ILE A 63 -22.04 7.30 -25.85
CA ILE A 63 -20.75 7.06 -26.52
C ILE A 63 -20.87 7.24 -28.04
N GLU A 64 -21.96 6.73 -28.63
CA GLU A 64 -22.21 6.84 -30.08
C GLU A 64 -22.35 8.29 -30.54
N LYS A 65 -22.83 9.22 -29.69
CA LYS A 65 -22.92 10.65 -30.01
C LYS A 65 -21.58 11.39 -29.96
N LEU A 66 -20.52 10.76 -29.45
CA LEU A 66 -19.18 11.35 -29.39
C LEU A 66 -18.35 11.13 -30.66
N PHE A 67 -18.77 10.22 -31.54
CA PHE A 67 -18.11 9.89 -32.81
C PHE A 67 -19.02 10.22 -34.00
#